data_AF-A0AAV5ZUP3-F1
#
_entry.id   AF-A0AAV5ZUP3-F1
#
_cell.length_a   1.000
_cell.length_b   1.000
_cell.length_c   1.000
_cell.angle_alpha   90.00
_cell.angle_beta   90.00
_cell.angle_gamma   90.00
#
_symmetry.space_group_name_H-M   'P 1'
#
loop_
_entity.id
_entity.type
_entity.pdbx_description
1 polymer ?
#
loop_
_entity_poly.entity_id
_entity_poly.type
_entity_poly.pdbx_seq_one_letter_code
_entity_poly.pdbx_strand_id
1 'polypeptide(L)'
;ALTPGAPLAGTAVSRVFIGSCTNSRLEDLRAAAAVARGRRAAVPAWVVPGSGLIKRAAEAEGLDRIFTDAGFEWREPGCSMCVGINGDIAAEGERVASTSNRNFEGRQGKGARTHLMSPAMAAAAAVTGRLTDVRTLGR
;
A
#
# COMPACT_ATOMS: atom_id res chain seq x y z
N ALA A 1 11.02 -5.06 -17.76
CA ALA A 1 10.68 -3.63 -17.94
C ALA A 1 9.19 -3.51 -18.26
N LEU A 2 8.60 -2.32 -18.33
CA LEU A 2 7.25 -2.14 -18.87
C LEU A 2 7.33 -1.85 -20.37
N THR A 3 6.33 -2.32 -21.12
CA THR A 3 6.22 -2.04 -22.56
C THR A 3 5.29 -0.84 -22.76
N PRO A 4 5.70 0.22 -23.50
CA PRO A 4 4.82 1.34 -23.81
C PRO A 4 3.51 0.89 -24.45
N GLY A 5 2.39 1.48 -24.03
CA GLY A 5 1.05 1.14 -24.53
C GLY A 5 0.45 -0.15 -23.96
N ALA A 6 1.21 -0.99 -23.26
CA ALA A 6 0.66 -2.17 -22.59
C ALA A 6 -0.14 -1.77 -21.34
N PRO A 7 -1.26 -2.47 -21.04
CA PRO A 7 -1.98 -2.27 -19.79
C PRO A 7 -1.09 -2.48 -18.57
N LEU A 8 -1.23 -1.63 -17.55
CA LEU A 8 -0.55 -1.83 -16.27
C LEU A 8 -1.17 -2.97 -15.46
N ALA A 9 -2.48 -3.19 -15.62
CA ALA A 9 -3.18 -4.28 -14.95
C ALA A 9 -2.52 -5.63 -15.26
N GLY A 10 -2.33 -6.46 -14.23
CA GLY A 10 -1.61 -7.73 -14.32
C GLY A 10 -0.11 -7.65 -14.05
N THR A 11 0.49 -6.45 -14.03
CA THR A 11 1.92 -6.29 -13.70
C THR A 11 2.19 -6.75 -12.26
N ALA A 12 3.02 -7.76 -12.07
CA ALA A 12 3.40 -8.26 -10.75
C ALA A 12 4.11 -7.19 -9.91
N VAL A 13 3.73 -7.07 -8.64
CA VAL A 13 4.38 -6.21 -7.65
C VAL A 13 5.07 -7.07 -6.60
N SER A 14 6.14 -6.54 -6.00
CA SER A 14 6.91 -7.21 -4.94
C SER A 14 6.43 -6.80 -3.55
N ARG A 15 5.95 -5.56 -3.41
CA ARG A 15 5.56 -4.96 -2.13
C ARG A 15 4.45 -3.93 -2.31
N VAL A 16 3.65 -3.77 -1.26
CA VAL A 16 2.64 -2.71 -1.15
C VAL A 16 2.93 -1.79 0.02
N PHE A 17 2.73 -0.49 -0.19
CA PHE A 17 2.80 0.53 0.84
C PHE A 17 1.54 1.40 0.83
N ILE A 18 0.78 1.35 1.91
CA ILE A 18 -0.41 2.17 2.16
C ILE A 18 -0.09 3.09 3.31
N GLY A 19 0.35 4.31 3.01
CA GLY A 19 0.74 5.26 4.03
C GLY A 19 1.41 6.48 3.44
N SER A 20 0.94 7.67 3.76
CA SER A 20 1.59 8.94 3.44
C SER A 20 0.76 10.08 4.00
N CYS A 21 1.35 11.26 4.19
CA CYS A 21 0.60 12.45 4.54
C CYS A 21 -0.53 12.79 3.53
N THR A 22 -0.53 12.20 2.32
CA THR A 22 -1.58 12.38 1.32
C THR A 22 -2.69 11.35 1.37
N ASN A 23 -2.40 10.09 1.71
CA ASN A 23 -3.34 8.96 1.51
C ASN A 23 -3.34 7.97 2.69
N SER A 24 -3.44 8.51 3.91
CA SER A 24 -3.55 7.73 5.15
C SER A 24 -4.45 8.40 6.18
N ARG A 25 -5.47 9.14 5.69
CA ARG A 25 -6.59 9.62 6.51
C ARG A 25 -7.49 8.46 6.88
N LEU A 26 -8.44 8.68 7.78
CA LEU A 26 -9.31 7.61 8.25
C LEU A 26 -10.14 7.02 7.10
N GLU A 27 -10.64 7.85 6.18
CA GLU A 27 -11.37 7.42 4.99
C GLU A 27 -10.52 6.61 4.00
N ASP A 28 -9.22 6.92 3.88
CA ASP A 28 -8.27 6.17 3.05
C ASP A 28 -8.09 4.75 3.60
N LEU A 29 -7.91 4.65 4.92
CA LEU A 29 -7.75 3.37 5.61
C LEU A 29 -9.03 2.53 5.53
N ARG A 30 -10.21 3.15 5.68
CA ARG A 30 -11.49 2.45 5.49
C ARG A 30 -11.63 1.89 4.07
N ALA A 31 -11.25 2.68 3.05
CA ALA A 31 -11.31 2.23 1.66
C ALA A 31 -10.37 1.05 1.38
N ALA A 32 -9.15 1.07 1.93
CA ALA A 32 -8.22 -0.06 1.84
C ALA A 32 -8.72 -1.28 2.62
N ALA A 33 -9.24 -1.08 3.84
CA ALA A 33 -9.76 -2.15 4.68
C ALA A 33 -10.98 -2.85 4.07
N ALA A 34 -11.85 -2.12 3.37
CA ALA A 34 -12.99 -2.71 2.65
C ALA A 34 -12.54 -3.74 1.61
N VAL A 35 -11.39 -3.51 0.96
CA VAL A 35 -10.80 -4.47 0.01
C VAL A 35 -10.07 -5.60 0.75
N ALA A 36 -9.33 -5.30 1.81
CA ALA A 36 -8.57 -6.31 2.55
C ALA A 36 -9.46 -7.30 3.32
N ARG A 37 -10.66 -6.89 3.76
CA ARG A 37 -11.56 -7.70 4.57
C ARG A 37 -11.87 -9.05 3.92
N GLY A 38 -11.64 -10.13 4.67
CA GLY A 38 -11.92 -11.50 4.23
C GLY A 38 -10.95 -12.03 3.17
N ARG A 39 -9.93 -11.26 2.78
CA ARG A 39 -8.90 -11.65 1.81
C ARG A 39 -7.55 -11.81 2.53
N ARG A 40 -6.54 -12.38 1.84
CA ARG A 40 -5.16 -12.48 2.35
C ARG A 40 -4.19 -11.84 1.37
N ALA A 41 -3.18 -11.17 1.90
CA ALA A 41 -2.10 -10.59 1.14
C ALA A 41 -1.29 -11.70 0.44
N ALA A 42 -1.06 -11.52 -0.85
CA ALA A 42 -0.18 -12.37 -1.66
C ALA A 42 1.27 -11.87 -1.64
N VAL A 43 1.49 -10.61 -1.29
CA VAL A 43 2.81 -9.96 -1.18
C VAL A 43 2.91 -9.14 0.10
N PRO A 44 4.13 -8.88 0.62
CA PRO A 44 4.31 -8.02 1.80
C PRO A 44 3.65 -6.66 1.63
N ALA A 45 2.86 -6.26 2.61
CA ALA A 45 2.08 -5.03 2.56
C ALA A 45 2.17 -4.28 3.88
N TRP A 46 2.51 -3.00 3.83
CA TRP A 46 2.62 -2.12 4.99
C TRP A 46 1.48 -1.12 5.01
N VAL A 47 0.87 -0.93 6.18
CA VAL A 47 -0.15 0.10 6.42
C VAL A 47 0.33 1.03 7.52
N VAL A 48 0.48 2.31 7.18
CA VAL A 48 1.01 3.36 8.07
C VAL A 48 -0.02 4.48 8.18
N PRO A 49 -0.64 4.68 9.36
CA PRO A 49 -1.57 5.78 9.58
C PRO A 49 -0.88 7.15 9.50
N GLY A 50 -1.61 8.17 9.04
CA GLY A 50 -1.01 9.50 8.83
C GLY A 50 -0.66 10.27 10.10
N SER A 51 -1.25 9.89 11.24
CA SER A 51 -0.96 10.46 12.55
C SER A 51 -1.41 9.52 13.67
N GLY A 52 -0.98 9.78 14.91
CA GLY A 52 -1.47 9.05 16.07
C GLY A 52 -2.97 9.22 16.33
N LEU A 53 -3.56 10.35 15.93
CA LEU A 53 -5.02 10.55 16.02
C LEU A 53 -5.76 9.63 15.05
N ILE A 54 -5.28 9.52 13.81
CA ILE A 54 -5.88 8.63 12.80
C ILE A 54 -5.68 7.17 13.20
N LYS A 55 -4.49 6.79 13.71
CA LYS A 55 -4.24 5.43 14.21
C LYS A 55 -5.24 5.02 15.28
N ARG A 56 -5.42 5.85 16.32
CA ARG A 56 -6.40 5.59 17.39
C ARG A 56 -7.83 5.48 16.87
N ALA A 57 -8.23 6.35 15.94
CA ALA A 57 -9.56 6.28 15.34
C ALA A 57 -9.77 5.01 14.50
N ALA A 58 -8.75 4.61 13.72
CA ALA A 58 -8.76 3.39 12.92
C ALA A 58 -8.81 2.13 13.81
N GLU A 59 -8.07 2.11 14.92
CA GLU A 59 -8.08 1.02 15.90
C GLU A 59 -9.42 0.94 16.65
N ALA A 60 -10.03 2.08 16.97
CA ALA A 60 -11.37 2.12 17.56
C ALA A 60 -12.45 1.52 16.63
N GLU A 61 -12.24 1.59 15.31
CA GLU A 61 -13.09 0.94 14.29
C GLU A 61 -12.67 -0.51 13.97
N GLY A 62 -11.58 -0.99 14.55
CA GLY A 62 -11.02 -2.31 14.27
C GLY A 62 -10.40 -2.46 12.88
N LEU A 63 -10.00 -1.36 12.23
CA LEU A 63 -9.36 -1.40 10.92
C LEU A 63 -7.99 -2.08 10.97
N ASP A 64 -7.25 -1.88 12.06
CA ASP A 64 -6.00 -2.57 12.36
C ASP A 64 -6.16 -4.09 12.26
N ARG A 65 -7.22 -4.63 12.87
CA ARG A 65 -7.52 -6.07 12.86
C ARG A 65 -7.78 -6.59 11.46
N ILE A 66 -8.55 -5.85 10.66
CA ILE A 66 -8.82 -6.21 9.26
C ILE A 66 -7.50 -6.34 8.48
N PHE A 67 -6.59 -5.39 8.65
CA PHE A 67 -5.29 -5.41 7.99
C PHE A 67 -4.43 -6.57 8.49
N THR A 68 -4.32 -6.77 9.80
CA THR A 68 -3.52 -7.87 10.36
C THR A 68 -4.08 -9.24 10.00
N ASP A 69 -5.40 -9.43 10.00
CA ASP A 69 -6.07 -10.67 9.61
C ASP A 69 -5.80 -11.01 8.14
N ALA A 70 -5.73 -9.97 7.30
CA ALA A 70 -5.35 -10.10 5.90
C ALA A 70 -3.83 -10.25 5.69
N GLY A 71 -3.01 -10.21 6.74
CA GLY A 71 -1.55 -10.40 6.68
C GLY A 71 -0.76 -9.13 6.35
N PHE A 72 -1.37 -7.96 6.47
CA PHE A 72 -0.68 -6.68 6.33
C PHE A 72 0.02 -6.32 7.65
N GLU A 73 1.15 -5.63 7.58
CA GLU A 73 1.82 -5.07 8.76
C GLU A 73 1.18 -3.72 9.11
N TRP A 74 0.48 -3.68 10.25
CA TRP A 74 -0.02 -2.43 10.84
C TRP A 74 1.09 -1.73 11.61
N ARG A 75 1.53 -0.57 11.12
CA ARG A 75 2.74 0.12 11.61
C ARG A 75 2.41 1.40 12.38
N GLU A 76 3.43 1.91 13.09
CA GLU A 76 3.36 3.18 13.78
C GLU A 76 3.26 4.36 12.79
N PRO A 77 2.55 5.44 13.15
CA PRO A 77 2.29 6.54 12.26
C PRO A 77 3.58 7.32 11.96
N GLY A 78 3.75 7.71 10.70
CA GLY A 78 4.92 8.48 10.28
C GLY A 78 5.10 8.52 8.76
N CYS A 79 6.22 9.11 8.31
CA CYS A 79 6.52 9.19 6.89
C CYS A 79 6.83 7.82 6.26
N SER A 80 7.41 6.88 7.02
CA SER A 80 7.76 5.52 6.57
C SER A 80 8.38 5.53 5.15
N MET A 81 7.99 4.61 4.26
CA MET A 81 8.49 4.47 2.90
C MET A 81 8.19 5.69 1.99
N CYS A 82 7.40 6.67 2.44
CA CYS A 82 7.28 7.93 1.70
C CYS A 82 8.62 8.71 1.68
N VAL A 83 9.44 8.58 2.73
CA VAL A 83 10.76 9.24 2.86
C VAL A 83 11.89 8.23 3.13
N GLY A 84 11.62 7.11 3.79
CA GLY A 84 12.57 6.01 4.03
C GLY A 84 13.56 6.23 5.18
N ILE A 85 13.46 7.34 5.93
CA ILE A 85 14.41 7.70 7.00
C ILE A 85 14.44 6.72 8.18
N ASN A 86 13.36 5.97 8.40
CA ASN A 86 13.24 4.99 9.46
C ASN A 86 13.67 3.57 9.00
N GLY A 87 14.30 3.45 7.83
CA GLY A 87 14.72 2.16 7.25
C GLY A 87 13.64 1.47 6.42
N ASP A 88 12.44 2.06 6.31
CA ASP A 88 11.35 1.53 5.49
C ASP A 88 11.61 1.81 4.02
N ILE A 89 12.43 0.96 3.41
CA ILE A 89 12.75 1.01 1.99
C ILE A 89 12.48 -0.35 1.34
N ALA A 90 12.18 -0.31 0.05
CA ALA A 90 12.09 -1.48 -0.80
C ALA A 90 13.49 -2.04 -1.06
N ALA A 91 13.57 -3.36 -1.26
CA ALA A 91 14.82 -3.99 -1.67
C ALA A 91 15.21 -3.57 -3.10
N GLU A 92 16.48 -3.77 -3.47
CA GLU A 92 17.00 -3.32 -4.75
C GLU A 92 16.20 -3.92 -5.92
N GLY A 93 15.66 -3.06 -6.77
CA GLY A 93 14.89 -3.47 -7.96
C GLY A 93 13.44 -3.90 -7.71
N GLU A 94 12.94 -3.87 -6.47
CA GLU A 94 11.54 -4.23 -6.16
C GLU A 94 10.55 -3.31 -6.90
N ARG A 95 9.41 -3.88 -7.30
CA ARG A 95 8.28 -3.09 -7.79
C ARG A 95 7.30 -2.85 -6.66
N VAL A 96 7.03 -1.58 -6.36
CA VAL A 96 6.17 -1.18 -5.24
C VAL A 96 4.87 -0.59 -5.77
N ALA A 97 3.74 -1.03 -5.22
CA ALA A 97 2.48 -0.30 -5.33
C ALA A 97 2.33 0.59 -4.09
N SER A 98 2.25 1.89 -4.28
CA SER A 98 2.39 2.89 -3.20
C SER A 98 1.26 3.91 -3.21
N THR A 99 0.82 4.31 -2.03
CA THR A 99 -0.07 5.48 -1.84
C THR A 99 0.70 6.75 -1.48
N SER A 100 2.02 6.78 -1.68
CA SER A 100 2.79 8.02 -1.68
C SER A 100 2.36 8.94 -2.83
N ASN A 101 2.86 10.18 -2.83
CA ASN A 101 2.63 11.14 -3.91
C ASN A 101 3.87 11.35 -4.81
N ARG A 102 4.93 10.55 -4.61
CA ARG A 102 6.21 10.67 -5.32
C ARG A 102 6.77 9.29 -5.63
N ASN A 103 7.21 9.10 -6.88
CA ASN A 103 7.76 7.85 -7.40
C ASN A 103 9.01 8.05 -8.28
N PHE A 104 9.73 9.16 -8.13
CA PHE A 104 11.00 9.35 -8.85
C PHE A 104 12.03 8.29 -8.43
N GLU A 105 13.03 8.06 -9.30
CA GLU A 105 14.03 7.02 -9.10
C GLU A 105 14.77 7.17 -7.76
N GLY A 106 15.00 6.06 -7.08
CA GLY A 106 15.68 6.04 -5.78
C GLY A 106 14.81 6.46 -4.59
N ARG A 107 13.58 6.95 -4.81
CA ARG A 107 12.75 7.48 -3.72
C ARG A 107 12.40 6.46 -2.63
N GLN A 108 12.02 5.25 -3.02
CA GLN A 108 11.61 4.20 -2.08
C GLN A 108 12.67 3.09 -1.94
N GLY A 109 13.88 3.31 -2.44
CA GLY A 109 14.92 2.30 -2.50
C GLY A 109 15.67 2.34 -3.84
N LYS A 110 16.89 1.79 -3.84
CA LYS A 110 17.75 1.75 -5.03
C LYS A 110 17.10 0.90 -6.12
N GLY A 111 16.93 1.47 -7.31
CA GLY A 111 16.32 0.77 -8.44
C GLY A 111 14.84 0.37 -8.26
N ALA A 112 14.20 0.78 -7.16
CA ALA A 112 12.80 0.47 -6.90
C ALA A 112 11.91 1.14 -7.96
N ARG A 113 10.89 0.40 -8.42
CA ARG A 113 9.92 0.88 -9.43
C ARG A 113 8.56 1.08 -8.78
N THR A 114 8.26 2.32 -8.44
CA THR A 114 7.04 2.67 -7.70
C THR A 114 5.88 3.07 -8.62
N HIS A 115 4.71 2.47 -8.37
CA HIS A 115 3.43 2.77 -9.01
C HIS A 115 2.56 3.50 -8.00
N LEU A 116 2.16 4.73 -8.31
CA LEU A 116 1.27 5.52 -7.45
C LEU A 116 -0.18 5.14 -7.70
N MET A 117 -0.95 4.88 -6.64
CA MET A 117 -2.36 4.54 -6.75
C MET A 117 -3.12 4.87 -5.47
N SER A 118 -4.45 4.78 -5.52
CA SER A 118 -5.32 4.98 -4.37
C SER A 118 -5.17 3.86 -3.32
N PRO A 119 -5.56 4.10 -2.05
CA PRO A 119 -5.54 3.08 -1.00
C PRO A 119 -6.27 1.77 -1.36
N ALA A 120 -7.45 1.87 -1.98
CA ALA A 120 -8.22 0.70 -2.39
C ALA A 120 -7.49 -0.12 -3.48
N MET A 121 -6.86 0.55 -4.44
CA MET A 121 -6.06 -0.10 -5.50
C MET A 121 -4.77 -0.73 -4.94
N ALA A 122 -4.13 -0.08 -3.97
CA ALA A 122 -2.96 -0.61 -3.29
C ALA A 122 -3.32 -1.88 -2.48
N ALA A 123 -4.44 -1.86 -1.74
CA ALA A 123 -4.96 -3.04 -1.06
C ALA A 123 -5.32 -4.16 -2.06
N ALA A 124 -5.92 -3.82 -3.21
CA ALA A 124 -6.17 -4.77 -4.28
C ALA A 124 -4.87 -5.41 -4.79
N ALA A 125 -3.82 -4.61 -4.99
CA ALA A 125 -2.52 -5.12 -5.41
C ALA A 125 -1.85 -6.01 -4.36
N ALA A 126 -2.08 -5.74 -3.07
CA ALA A 126 -1.55 -6.56 -1.99
C ALA A 126 -2.15 -7.97 -2.00
N VAL A 127 -3.47 -8.08 -2.18
CA VAL A 127 -4.18 -9.37 -2.14
C VAL A 127 -4.06 -10.17 -3.44
N THR A 128 -3.74 -9.54 -4.57
CA THR A 128 -3.55 -10.25 -5.86
C THR A 128 -2.10 -10.42 -6.28
N GLY A 129 -1.16 -9.75 -5.61
CA GLY A 129 0.27 -9.72 -5.95
C GLY A 129 0.60 -8.98 -7.25
N ARG A 130 -0.36 -8.24 -7.80
CA ARG A 130 -0.20 -7.53 -9.09
C ARG A 130 -1.04 -6.26 -9.14
N LEU A 131 -0.65 -5.30 -9.97
CA LEU A 131 -1.47 -4.13 -10.26
C LEU A 131 -2.85 -4.59 -10.74
N THR A 132 -3.90 -4.24 -10.00
CA THR A 132 -5.26 -4.76 -10.20
C THR A 132 -6.26 -3.63 -10.11
N ASP A 133 -7.18 -3.58 -11.07
CA ASP A 133 -8.36 -2.73 -10.97
C ASP A 133 -9.27 -3.23 -9.85
N VAL A 134 -9.41 -2.46 -8.78
CA VAL A 134 -10.18 -2.84 -7.59
C VAL A 134 -11.64 -3.18 -7.91
N ARG A 135 -12.20 -2.66 -9.00
CA ARG A 135 -13.59 -2.91 -9.41
C ARG A 135 -13.84 -4.37 -9.81
N THR A 136 -12.78 -5.12 -10.13
CA THR A 136 -12.90 -6.53 -10.54
C THR A 136 -12.90 -7.51 -9.37
N LEU A 137 -12.62 -7.06 -8.13
CA LEU A 137 -12.47 -7.94 -6.97
C LEU A 137 -13.78 -8.33 -6.26
N GLY A 138 -14.94 -7.96 -6.82
CA GLY A 138 -16.24 -8.09 -6.16
C GLY A 138 -16.32 -7.26 -4.86
N ARG A 139 -17.51 -7.09 -4.29
CA ARG A 139 -17.61 -6.58 -2.91
C ARG A 139 -17.31 -7.73 -1.97
#